data_AF-A0ABD3MH83-F1
#
_entry.id   AF-A0ABD3MH83-F1
#
_cell.length_a   1.000
_cell.length_b   1.000
_cell.length_c   1.000
_cell.angle_alpha   90.00
_cell.angle_beta   90.00
_cell.angle_gamma   90.00
#
_symmetry.space_group_name_H-M   'P 1'
#
loop_
_entity.id
_entity.type
_entity.pdbx_description
1 polymer ?
#
loop_
_entity_poly.entity_id
_entity_poly.type
_entity_poly.pdbx_seq_one_letter_code
_entity_poly.pdbx_strand_id
1 'polypeptide(L)' 'MARNPIFAIIWLVLLFFLAWPIAAACAGPFEACFHFIKDITNFLEKLITWPRDCGRAIGDCSTRCPTPF' A
#
# COMPACT_ATOMS: atom_id res chain seq x y z
N MET A 1 -2.74 22.54 36.00
CA MET A 1 -1.46 22.82 36.69
C MET A 1 -0.72 21.49 36.89
N ALA A 2 -0.04 20.96 35.87
CA ALA A 2 0.74 19.73 36.00
C ALA A 2 2.05 20.05 36.73
N ARG A 3 1.98 20.19 38.06
CA ARG A 3 3.13 20.51 38.92
C ARG A 3 3.93 19.26 39.32
N ASN A 4 3.45 18.08 38.93
CA ASN A 4 4.10 16.79 39.22
C ASN A 4 4.43 16.03 37.92
N PRO A 5 5.71 15.78 37.62
CA PRO A 5 6.13 15.01 36.44
C PRO A 5 5.60 13.57 36.47
N ILE A 6 5.38 13.01 37.66
CA ILE A 6 4.78 11.69 37.87
C ILE A 6 3.38 11.62 37.24
N PHE A 7 2.59 12.69 37.33
CA PHE A 7 1.26 12.74 36.72
C PHE A 7 1.36 12.72 35.19
N ALA A 8 2.34 13.42 34.61
CA ALA A 8 2.58 13.40 33.18
C ALA A 8 3.03 12.01 32.68
N ILE A 9 3.88 11.32 33.44
CA ILE A 9 4.34 9.95 33.11
C ILE A 9 3.16 8.97 33.15
N ILE A 10 2.33 9.01 34.20
CA ILE A 10 1.14 8.16 34.30
C ILE A 10 0.19 8.42 33.12
N TRP A 11 -0.01 9.69 32.76
CA TRP A 11 -0.84 10.06 31.61
C TRP A 11 -0.27 9.58 30.28
N LEU A 12 1.04 9.64 30.10
CA LEU A 12 1.74 9.14 28.91
C LEU A 12 1.57 7.62 28.76
N VAL A 13 1.69 6.87 29.86
CA VAL A 13 1.47 5.42 29.88
C VAL A 13 0.01 5.10 29.52
N LEU A 14 -0.94 5.84 30.08
CA LEU A 14 -2.37 5.67 29.80
C LEU A 14 -2.70 5.96 28.32
N LEU A 15 -2.13 7.03 27.77
CA LEU A 15 -2.22 7.37 26.35
C LEU A 15 -1.61 6.28 25.46
N PHE A 16 -0.47 5.71 25.83
CA PHE A 16 0.17 4.65 25.06
C PHE A 16 -0.74 3.41 24.96
N PHE A 17 -1.30 2.95 26.08
CA PHE A 17 -2.19 1.79 26.09
C PHE A 17 -3.53 2.03 25.41
N LEU A 18 -4.01 3.29 25.35
CA LEU A 18 -5.26 3.63 24.66
C LEU A 18 -5.05 3.86 23.15
N ALA A 19 -3.93 4.50 22.77
CA ALA A 19 -3.62 4.80 21.38
C ALA A 19 -3.15 3.56 20.60
N TRP A 20 -2.46 2.61 21.26
CA TRP A 20 -1.99 1.37 20.64
C TRP A 20 -3.09 0.51 19.98
N PRO A 21 -4.20 0.16 20.66
CA PRO A 21 -5.27 -0.61 20.04
C PRO A 21 -6.01 0.16 18.94
N ILE A 22 -6.11 1.49 19.05
CA ILE A 22 -6.72 2.33 18.02
C ILE A 22 -5.85 2.35 16.77
N ALA A 23 -4.53 2.47 16.92
CA ALA A 23 -3.59 2.39 15.82
C ALA A 23 -3.62 1.01 15.15
N ALA A 24 -3.69 -0.08 15.92
CA ALA A 24 -3.83 -1.44 15.40
C ALA A 24 -5.15 -1.64 14.64
N ALA A 25 -6.27 -1.10 15.14
CA ALA A 25 -7.57 -1.16 14.46
C ALA A 25 -7.58 -0.33 13.17
N CYS A 26 -6.90 0.82 13.14
CA CYS A 26 -6.75 1.65 11.95
C CYS A 26 -5.73 1.11 10.94
N ALA A 27 -4.85 0.18 11.32
CA ALA A 27 -3.90 -0.46 10.40
C ALA A 27 -4.62 -1.37 9.39
N GLY A 28 -5.70 -2.05 9.79
CA GLY A 28 -6.48 -2.93 8.91
C GLY A 28 -6.98 -2.29 7.61
N PRO A 29 -7.72 -1.14 7.66
CA PRO A 29 -8.16 -0.45 6.45
C PRO A 29 -7.00 0.14 5.63
N PHE A 30 -5.88 0.50 6.29
CA PHE A 30 -4.68 0.95 5.58
C PHE A 30 -4.02 -0.19 4.79
N GLU A 31 -3.92 -1.38 5.37
CA GLU A 31 -3.34 -2.56 4.74
C GLU A 31 -4.17 -3.02 3.52
N ALA A 32 -5.50 -2.97 3.63
CA ALA A 32 -6.41 -3.22 2.51
C ALA A 32 -6.23 -2.20 1.37
N CYS A 33 -6.04 -0.92 1.68
CA CYS A 33 -5.73 0.11 0.69
C CYS A 33 -4.40 -0.14 -0.01
N PHE A 34 -3.36 -0.60 0.71
CA PHE A 34 -2.07 -0.93 0.09
C PHE A 34 -2.17 -2.09 -0.90
N HIS A 35 -2.98 -3.11 -0.62
CA HIS A 35 -3.25 -4.18 -1.57
C HIS A 35 -3.92 -3.66 -2.84
N PHE A 36 -4.95 -2.83 -2.70
CA PHE A 36 -5.65 -2.24 -3.85
C PHE A 36 -4.74 -1.35 -4.71
N ILE A 37 -3.92 -0.51 -4.06
CA ILE A 37 -2.93 0.33 -4.75
C ILE A 37 -1.90 -0.53 -5.48
N LYS A 38 -1.46 -1.62 -4.86
CA LYS A 38 -0.48 -2.55 -5.47
C LYS A 38 -1.07 -3.27 -6.68
N ASP A 39 -2.33 -3.70 -6.63
CA ASP A 39 -3.01 -4.32 -7.76
C ASP A 39 -3.21 -3.34 -8.91
N ILE A 40 -3.60 -2.10 -8.63
CA ILE A 40 -3.68 -1.04 -9.64
C ILE A 40 -2.31 -0.75 -10.26
N THR A 41 -1.26 -0.68 -9.43
CA THR A 41 0.10 -0.40 -9.90
C THR A 41 0.61 -1.52 -10.81
N ASN A 42 0.39 -2.78 -10.44
CA ASN A 42 0.73 -3.94 -11.27
C ASN A 42 -0.06 -3.94 -12.58
N PHE A 43 -1.34 -3.55 -12.55
CA PHE A 43 -2.16 -3.41 -13.74
C PHE A 43 -1.62 -2.31 -14.66
N LEU A 44 -1.28 -1.15 -14.09
CA LEU A 44 -0.70 -0.03 -14.84
C LEU A 44 0.65 -0.41 -15.46
N GLU A 45 1.50 -1.12 -14.72
CA GLU A 45 2.80 -1.59 -15.20
C GLU A 45 2.63 -2.52 -16.41
N LYS A 46 1.76 -3.53 -16.30
CA LYS A 46 1.42 -4.42 -17.41
C LYS A 46 0.87 -3.66 -18.61
N LEU A 47 0.01 -2.66 -18.39
CA LEU A 47 -0.57 -1.85 -19.47
C LEU A 47 0.47 -0.98 -20.17
N ILE A 48 1.45 -0.44 -19.44
CA ILE A 48 2.54 0.37 -19.99
C ILE A 48 3.60 -0.48 -20.71
N THR A 49 3.88 -1.70 -20.23
CA THR A 49 4.84 -2.61 -20.89
C THR A 49 4.24 -3.30 -22.11
N TRP A 50 2.92 -3.52 -22.13
CA TRP A 50 2.21 -4.16 -23.23
C TRP A 50 2.50 -3.58 -24.64
N PRO A 51 2.43 -2.25 -24.88
CA PRO A 51 2.77 -1.70 -26.19
C PRO A 51 4.22 -1.97 -26.63
N ARG A 52 5.16 -2.09 -25.67
CA ARG A 52 6.54 -2.45 -25.96
C ARG A 52 6.65 -3.92 -26.42
N ASP A 53 5.92 -4.81 -25.79
CA ASP A 53 5.91 -6.23 -26.16
C ASP A 53 5.14 -6.47 -27.47
N CYS A 54 4.08 -5.71 -27.74
CA CYS A 54 3.45 -5.66 -29.06
C CYS A 54 4.44 -5.21 -30.14
N GLY A 55 5.20 -4.15 -29.89
CA GLY A 55 6.22 -3.65 -30.82
C GLY A 55 7.31 -4.69 -31.11
N ARG A 56 7.75 -5.44 -30.10
CA ARG A 56 8.69 -6.57 -30.28
C ARG A 56 8.07 -7.69 -31.11
N ALA A 57 6.84 -8.10 -30.80
CA ALA A 57 6.15 -9.16 -31.53
C ALA A 57 5.96 -8.82 -33.03
N ILE A 58 5.73 -7.55 -33.36
CA ILE A 58 5.67 -7.05 -34.73
C ILE A 58 7.04 -7.14 -35.41
N GLY A 59 8.11 -6.73 -34.74
CA GLY A 59 9.49 -6.81 -35.25
C GLY A 59 9.96 -8.25 -35.49
N ASP A 60 9.54 -9.18 -34.63
CA ASP A 60 9.90 -10.60 -34.71
C ASP A 60 8.97 -11.42 -35.65
N CYS A 61 8.02 -10.77 -36.34
CA CYS A 61 6.98 -11.43 -37.16
C CYS A 61 6.25 -12.57 -36.43
N SER A 62 6.05 -12.43 -35.11
CA SER A 62 5.40 -13.44 -34.29
C SER A 62 3.88 -13.44 -34.50
N THR A 63 3.27 -14.61 -34.65
CA THR A 63 1.80 -14.78 -34.79
C THR A 63 1.03 -14.70 -33.47
N ARG A 64 1.73 -14.50 -32.34
CA ARG A 64 1.12 -14.34 -31.01
C ARG A 64 1.02 -12.86 -30.65
N CYS A 65 -0.20 -12.32 -30.63
CA CYS A 65 -0.46 -11.04 -29.99
C CYS A 65 -0.37 -11.21 -28.47
N PRO A 66 0.56 -10.51 -27.78
CA PRO A 66 0.55 -10.51 -26.32
C PRO A 66 -0.72 -9.81 -25.84
N THR A 67 -1.39 -10.37 -24.83
CA THR A 67 -2.53 -9.73 -24.16
C THR A 67 -2.06 -9.11 -22.84
N PRO A 68 -2.59 -7.95 -22.43
CA PRO A 68 -2.27 -7.35 -21.13
C PRO A 68 -3.03 -8.02 -19.97
N PHE A 69 -3.81 -9.08 -20.26
CA PHE A 69 -4.70 -9.82 -19.37
C PHE A 69 -4.38 -11.31 -19.44
#